data_AF-A0A381XX98-F1
#
_entry.id   AF-A0A381XX98-F1
#
_cell.length_a   1.000
_cell.length_b   1.000
_cell.length_c   1.000
_cell.angle_alpha   90.00
_cell.angle_beta   90.00
_cell.angle_gamma   90.00
#
_symmetry.space_group_name_H-M   'P 1'
#
loop_
_entity.id
_entity.type
_entity.pdbx_description
1 polymer ?
#
loop_
_entity_poly.entity_id
_entity_poly.type
_entity_poly.pdbx_seq_one_letter_code
_entity_poly.pdbx_strand_id
1 'polypeptide(L)'
;MEGELNELPAFSSPEAKKSVENDLRKMSKILGKASQQCIKLMMDGVKHNWYNTMDLSRGIQTGPVKATHYGERDFIKQLWHKVKSGFKRYS
;
A
#
# COMPACT_ATOMS: atom_id res chain seq x y z
N MET A 1 -26.04 -27.06 20.29
CA MET A 1 -24.67 -27.61 20.25
C MET A 1 -23.75 -26.41 20.09
N GLU A 2 -23.34 -25.84 21.22
CA GLU A 2 -22.40 -24.73 21.26
C GLU A 2 -20.98 -25.25 21.02
N GLY A 3 -20.14 -24.47 20.34
CA GLY A 3 -18.68 -24.60 20.47
C GLY A 3 -17.91 -25.01 19.22
N GLU A 4 -17.93 -24.21 18.16
CA GLU A 4 -16.71 -24.01 17.36
C GLU A 4 -16.23 -22.57 17.61
N LEU A 5 -15.62 -22.38 18.79
CA LEU A 5 -14.77 -21.22 18.99
C LEU A 5 -13.59 -21.38 18.02
N ASN A 6 -13.59 -20.52 17.02
CA ASN A 6 -12.57 -20.34 16.00
C ASN A 6 -11.25 -19.90 16.64
N GLU A 7 -10.61 -20.79 17.39
CA GLU A 7 -9.30 -20.56 17.98
C GLU A 7 -8.26 -20.74 16.88
N LEU A 8 -7.70 -19.62 16.42
CA LEU A 8 -6.50 -19.62 15.58
C LEU A 8 -5.45 -20.53 16.23
N PRO A 9 -4.75 -21.37 15.45
CA PRO A 9 -3.74 -22.27 16.00
C PRO A 9 -2.73 -21.45 16.81
N ALA A 10 -2.40 -21.95 18.01
CA ALA A 10 -1.42 -21.31 18.87
C ALA A 10 -0.06 -21.21 18.14
N PHE A 11 0.68 -20.14 18.41
CA PHE A 11 2.04 -20.00 17.88
C PHE A 11 2.90 -21.19 18.34
N SER A 12 3.84 -21.60 17.48
CA SER A 12 4.75 -22.72 17.76
C SER A 12 5.58 -22.54 19.03
N SER A 13 5.85 -21.29 19.43
CA SER A 13 6.38 -20.95 20.76
C SER A 13 6.08 -19.48 21.14
N PRO A 14 6.20 -19.10 22.42
CA PRO A 14 6.13 -17.70 22.84
C PRO A 14 7.18 -16.80 22.18
N GLU A 15 8.38 -17.34 21.93
CA GLU A 15 9.46 -16.67 21.20
C GLU A 15 9.11 -16.48 19.72
N ALA A 16 8.45 -17.47 19.11
CA ALA A 16 7.95 -17.36 17.73
C ALA A 16 6.93 -16.23 17.62
N LYS A 17 5.99 -16.13 18.57
CA LYS A 17 5.03 -15.01 18.64
C LYS A 17 5.75 -13.66 18.70
N LYS A 18 6.70 -13.49 19.64
CA LYS A 18 7.44 -12.24 19.82
C LYS A 18 8.28 -11.87 18.59
N SER A 19 8.86 -12.87 17.92
CA SER A 19 9.66 -12.69 16.71
C SER A 19 8.79 -12.25 15.54
N VAL A 20 7.65 -12.92 15.32
CA VAL A 20 6.66 -12.54 14.30
C VAL A 20 6.14 -11.12 14.53
N GLU A 21 5.76 -10.76 15.76
CA GLU A 21 5.29 -9.41 16.07
C GLU A 21 6.36 -8.34 15.80
N ASN A 22 7.61 -8.62 16.16
CA ASN A 22 8.72 -7.71 15.89
C ASN A 22 8.99 -7.55 14.40
N ASP A 23 8.96 -8.64 13.64
CA ASP A 23 9.20 -8.60 12.21
C ASP A 23 8.03 -7.94 11.47
N LEU A 24 6.78 -8.16 11.89
CA LEU A 24 5.62 -7.42 11.38
C LEU A 24 5.79 -5.90 11.58
N ARG A 25 6.29 -5.46 12.74
CA ARG A 25 6.59 -4.04 12.97
C ARG A 25 7.69 -3.51 12.05
N LYS A 26 8.74 -4.29 11.80
CA LYS A 26 9.81 -3.91 10.87
C LYS A 26 9.29 -3.82 9.44
N MET A 27 8.54 -4.83 8.99
CA MET A 27 7.89 -4.86 7.68
C MET A 27 6.97 -3.65 7.49
N SER A 28 6.16 -3.31 8.49
CA SER A 28 5.31 -2.11 8.47
C SER A 28 6.11 -0.82 8.29
N LYS A 29 7.26 -0.66 8.96
CA LYS A 29 8.15 0.49 8.76
C LYS A 29 8.73 0.55 7.34
N ILE A 30 9.14 -0.58 6.79
CA ILE A 30 9.69 -0.68 5.43
C ILE A 30 8.61 -0.29 4.41
N LEU A 31 7.43 -0.91 4.49
CA LEU A 31 6.29 -0.60 3.63
C LEU A 31 5.83 0.85 3.80
N GLY A 32 5.88 1.40 5.02
CA GLY A 32 5.59 2.80 5.27
C GLY A 32 6.53 3.74 4.52
N LYS A 33 7.84 3.48 4.54
CA LYS A 33 8.84 4.25 3.77
C LYS A 33 8.64 4.11 2.26
N ALA A 34 8.45 2.88 1.77
CA ALA A 34 8.20 2.62 0.36
C ALA A 34 6.92 3.33 -0.13
N SER A 35 5.85 3.28 0.67
CA SER A 35 4.59 4.00 0.39
C SER A 35 4.81 5.49 0.19
N GLN A 36 5.62 6.11 1.06
CA GLN A 36 5.93 7.55 0.95
C GLN A 36 6.73 7.86 -0.31
N GLN A 37 7.65 6.97 -0.72
CA GLN A 37 8.40 7.13 -1.97
C GLN A 37 7.48 7.04 -3.20
N CYS A 38 6.54 6.09 -3.23
CA CYS A 38 5.54 6.00 -4.30
C CYS A 38 4.66 7.27 -4.37
N ILE A 39 4.19 7.76 -3.22
CA ILE A 39 3.42 9.01 -3.13
C ILE A 39 4.25 10.19 -3.65
N LYS A 40 5.54 10.26 -3.29
CA LYS A 40 6.43 11.30 -3.78
C LYS A 40 6.58 11.28 -5.30
N LEU A 41 6.77 10.10 -5.91
CA LEU A 41 6.80 9.96 -7.38
C LEU A 41 5.50 10.48 -8.03
N MET A 42 4.35 10.14 -7.45
CA MET A 42 3.06 10.67 -7.91
C MET A 42 3.01 12.20 -7.80
N MET A 43 3.46 12.75 -6.67
CA MET A 43 3.49 14.20 -6.42
C MET A 43 4.41 14.94 -7.38
N ASP A 44 5.62 14.45 -7.56
CA ASP A 44 6.63 15.09 -8.40
C ASP A 44 6.16 15.12 -9.85
N GLY A 45 5.58 14.03 -10.38
CA GLY A 45 5.06 14.02 -11.75
C GLY A 45 3.89 14.99 -11.99
N VAL A 46 2.99 15.15 -11.01
CA VAL A 46 1.93 16.18 -11.09
C VAL A 46 2.50 17.59 -10.98
N LYS A 47 3.42 17.84 -10.03
CA LYS A 47 4.04 19.16 -9.83
C LYS A 47 4.88 19.61 -11.02
N HIS A 48 5.55 18.68 -11.69
CA HIS A 48 6.32 18.96 -12.90
C HIS A 48 5.47 18.99 -14.18
N ASN A 49 4.15 18.87 -14.05
CA ASN A 49 3.19 18.89 -15.15
C ASN A 49 3.45 17.80 -16.22
N TRP A 50 4.04 16.67 -15.82
CA TRP A 50 4.25 15.51 -16.70
C TRP A 50 2.93 14.80 -17.00
N TYR A 51 2.01 14.81 -16.04
CA TYR A 51 0.66 14.29 -16.14
C TYR A 51 -0.23 14.98 -15.10
N ASN A 52 -1.52 15.14 -15.40
CA ASN A 52 -2.46 15.67 -14.41
C ASN A 52 -3.03 14.55 -13.50
N THR A 53 -3.84 14.93 -12.53
CA THR A 53 -4.43 13.99 -11.57
C THR A 53 -5.36 12.96 -12.23
N MET A 54 -6.02 13.32 -13.34
CA MET A 54 -6.90 12.44 -14.10
C MET A 54 -6.10 11.41 -14.91
N ASP A 55 -4.99 11.83 -15.49
CA ASP A 55 -4.07 10.96 -16.24
C ASP A 55 -3.44 9.90 -15.33
N LEU A 56 -2.98 10.30 -14.14
CA LEU A 56 -2.48 9.37 -13.13
C LEU A 56 -3.55 8.37 -12.68
N SER A 57 -4.77 8.86 -12.41
CA SER A 57 -5.90 8.02 -12.03
C SER A 57 -6.23 7.00 -13.13
N ARG A 58 -6.23 7.42 -14.40
CA ARG A 58 -6.44 6.55 -15.56
C ARG A 58 -5.29 5.54 -15.68
N GLY A 59 -4.03 5.97 -15.60
CA GLY A 59 -2.86 5.11 -15.69
C GLY A 59 -2.84 3.98 -14.64
N ILE A 60 -3.23 4.28 -13.40
CA ILE A 60 -3.37 3.26 -12.33
C ILE A 60 -4.51 2.28 -12.65
N GLN A 61 -5.59 2.75 -13.27
CA GLN A 61 -6.78 1.95 -13.59
C GLN A 61 -6.65 1.14 -14.88
N THR A 62 -5.88 1.59 -15.87
CA THR A 62 -5.81 0.99 -17.21
C THR A 62 -4.41 0.55 -17.62
N GLY A 63 -3.39 0.85 -16.82
CA GLY A 63 -2.00 0.51 -17.12
C GLY A 63 -1.76 -1.00 -17.26
N PRO A 64 -0.65 -1.40 -17.91
CA PRO A 64 -0.34 -2.81 -18.16
C PRO A 64 -0.23 -3.59 -16.84
N VAL A 65 -1.10 -4.59 -16.66
CA VAL A 65 -1.15 -5.46 -15.47
C VAL A 65 0.19 -6.17 -15.24
N LYS A 66 0.95 -6.43 -16.31
CA LYS A 66 2.27 -7.09 -16.27
C LYS A 66 3.41 -6.21 -15.77
N ALA A 67 3.21 -4.90 -15.64
CA ALA A 67 4.24 -3.99 -15.16
C ALA A 67 4.36 -3.98 -13.62
N THR A 68 3.39 -4.56 -12.92
CA THR A 68 3.31 -4.60 -11.45
C THR A 68 3.07 -6.03 -10.99
N HIS A 69 3.75 -6.48 -9.95
CA HIS A 69 3.55 -7.81 -9.35
C HIS A 69 2.14 -7.94 -8.74
N TYR A 70 1.70 -9.18 -8.48
CA TYR A 70 0.41 -9.44 -7.86
C TYR A 70 0.25 -8.67 -6.54
N GLY A 71 -0.86 -7.93 -6.39
CA GLY A 71 -1.17 -7.08 -5.24
C GLY A 71 -0.59 -5.65 -5.28
N GLU A 72 0.44 -5.38 -6.10
CA GLU A 72 1.07 -4.06 -6.16
C GLU A 72 0.15 -3.00 -6.78
N ARG A 73 -0.64 -3.36 -7.79
CA ARG A 73 -1.61 -2.43 -8.41
C ARG A 73 -2.67 -1.97 -7.42
N ASP A 74 -3.22 -2.89 -6.63
CA ASP A 74 -4.20 -2.56 -5.61
C ASP A 74 -3.57 -1.73 -4.48
N PHE A 75 -2.32 -2.02 -4.14
CA PHE A 75 -1.56 -1.22 -3.21
C PHE A 75 -1.35 0.22 -3.72
N ILE A 76 -0.90 0.40 -4.97
CA ILE A 76 -0.73 1.71 -5.61
C ILE A 76 -2.06 2.47 -5.68
N LYS A 77 -3.17 1.79 -6.00
CA LYS A 77 -4.52 2.37 -6.01
C LYS A 77 -4.94 2.85 -4.62
N GLN A 78 -4.66 2.08 -3.56
CA GLN A 78 -4.91 2.49 -2.18
C GLN A 78 -4.08 3.71 -1.78
N LEU A 79 -2.80 3.75 -2.17
CA LEU A 79 -1.94 4.92 -1.94
C LEU A 79 -2.51 6.16 -2.64
N TRP A 80 -2.88 6.05 -3.91
CA TRP A 80 -3.51 7.14 -4.65
C TRP A 80 -4.80 7.63 -3.98
N HIS A 81 -5.69 6.72 -3.56
CA HIS A 81 -6.91 7.09 -2.85
C HIS A 81 -6.66 7.84 -1.55
N LYS A 82 -5.59 7.50 -0.83
CA LYS A 82 -5.21 8.19 0.41
C LYS A 82 -4.75 9.63 0.17
N VAL A 83 -4.07 9.88 -0.95
CA VAL A 83 -3.42 11.18 -1.20
C VAL A 83 -4.18 12.09 -2.17
N LYS A 84 -5.02 11.56 -3.06
CA LYS A 84 -5.71 12.32 -4.13
C LYS A 84 -6.45 13.57 -3.65
N SER A 85 -6.96 13.59 -2.42
CA SER A 85 -7.62 14.76 -1.83
C SER A 85 -6.65 15.92 -1.59
N GLY A 86 -5.39 15.64 -1.24
CA GLY A 86 -4.33 16.63 -1.07
C GLY A 86 -3.84 17.24 -2.39
N PHE A 87 -3.96 16.49 -3.51
CA PHE A 87 -3.59 16.96 -4.84
C PHE A 87 -4.52 18.01 -5.42
N LYS A 88 -5.75 18.17 -4.90
CA LYS A 88 -6.69 19.22 -5.31
C LYS A 88 -6.15 20.65 -5.12
N ARG A 89 -5.10 20.83 -4.31
CA ARG A 89 -4.45 22.13 -4.08
C ARG A 89 -3.50 22.57 -5.20
N TYR A 90 -3.18 21.67 -6.14
CA TYR A 90 -2.27 21.93 -7.26
C TYR A 90 -3.01 21.98 -8.62
N SER A 91 -4.34 21.94 -8.59
CA SER A 91 -5.22 22.07 -9.76
C SER A 91 -5.84 23.45 -9.82
#